data_AF-A0A961WDS9-F1
#
_entry.id   AF-A0A961WDS9-F1
#
_cell.length_a   1.000
_cell.length_b   1.000
_cell.length_c   1.000
_cell.angle_alpha   90.00
_cell.angle_beta   90.00
_cell.angle_gamma   90.00
#
_symmetry.space_group_name_H-M   'P 1'
#
loop_
_entity.id
_entity.type
_entity.pdbx_description
1 polymer ?
#
loop_
_entity_poly.entity_id
_entity_poly.type
_entity_poly.pdbx_seq_one_letter_code
_entity_poly.pdbx_strand_id
1 'polypeptide(L)'
;HMFVFYFGILADLTPPVALACFAAAPIAKESGFRISLEAVKVAAAGFVIPFMAVYTPALMLQDGGPLSQAYGYPVAVAYIVVKVLIAISLWGAAVIGFLKTHMVWWERILAAGAAGLLIAALPMTDELGLALAIVTFALHWWRTRHHAATAKT
;
A
#
# COMPACT_ATOMS: atom_id res chain seq x y z
N HIS A 1 9.14 13.37 14.72
CA HIS A 1 10.25 12.40 14.94
C HIS A 1 10.08 11.11 14.14
N MET A 2 9.02 10.31 14.38
CA MET A 2 8.80 9.04 13.66
C MET A 2 8.72 9.17 12.14
N PHE A 3 8.21 10.29 11.63
CA PHE A 3 8.19 10.59 10.20
C PHE A 3 9.60 10.58 9.58
N VAL A 4 10.53 11.35 10.15
CA VAL A 4 11.92 11.44 9.65
C VAL A 4 12.65 10.11 9.85
N PHE A 5 12.41 9.42 10.97
CA PHE A 5 12.97 8.08 11.21
C PHE A 5 12.53 7.06 10.14
N TYR A 6 11.24 7.04 9.80
CA TYR A 6 10.70 6.14 8.77
C TYR A 6 11.31 6.43 7.39
N PHE A 7 11.40 7.70 7.00
CA PHE A 7 12.07 8.09 5.75
C PHE A 7 13.58 7.84 5.78
N GLY A 8 14.23 7.91 6.94
CA GLY A 8 15.64 7.54 7.10
C GLY A 8 15.87 6.06 6.76
N ILE A 9 14.99 5.17 7.20
CA ILE A 9 15.04 3.74 6.85
C ILE A 9 14.73 3.53 5.36
N LEU A 10 13.70 4.19 4.82
CA LEU A 10 13.38 4.08 3.39
C LEU A 10 14.44 4.70 2.47
N ALA A 11 15.19 5.71 2.93
CA ALA A 11 16.27 6.30 2.15
C ALA A 11 17.36 5.27 1.82
N ASP A 12 17.56 4.29 2.69
CA ASP A 12 18.60 3.26 2.58
C ASP A 12 18.37 2.25 1.44
N LEU A 13 17.17 2.25 0.84
CA LEU A 13 16.84 1.49 -0.37
C LEU A 13 16.66 2.37 -1.63
N THR A 14 16.64 3.71 -1.49
CA THR A 14 16.46 4.62 -2.63
C THR A 14 17.79 4.93 -3.36
N PRO A 15 17.83 4.87 -4.70
CA PRO A 15 18.97 5.39 -5.47
C PRO A 15 19.15 6.90 -5.23
N PRO A 16 20.38 7.44 -5.12
CA PRO A 16 21.68 6.81 -5.37
C PRO A 16 22.38 6.22 -4.13
N VAL A 17 21.81 6.37 -2.92
CA VAL A 17 22.49 6.02 -1.66
C VAL A 17 22.40 4.52 -1.35
N ALA A 18 21.24 3.90 -1.58
CA ALA A 18 20.89 2.47 -1.53
C ALA A 18 21.96 1.48 -0.98
N LEU A 19 22.46 1.68 0.25
CA LEU A 19 23.68 1.04 0.73
C LEU A 19 23.48 -0.48 0.89
N ALA A 20 22.29 -0.88 1.35
CA ALA A 20 21.88 -2.26 1.46
C ALA A 20 21.81 -2.97 0.10
N CYS A 21 21.36 -2.27 -0.95
CA CYS A 21 21.30 -2.84 -2.30
C CYS A 21 22.69 -3.05 -2.91
N PHE A 22 23.65 -2.16 -2.62
CA PHE A 22 25.04 -2.33 -3.05
C PHE A 22 25.73 -3.48 -2.29
N ALA A 23 25.43 -3.65 -1.01
CA ALA A 23 25.92 -4.80 -0.24
C ALA A 23 25.33 -6.14 -0.74
N ALA A 24 24.08 -6.14 -1.23
CA ALA A 24 23.42 -7.32 -1.80
C ALA A 24 23.88 -7.67 -3.23
N ALA A 25 24.50 -6.73 -3.96
CA ALA A 25 24.89 -6.90 -5.36
C ALA A 25 25.81 -8.12 -5.63
N PRO A 26 26.86 -8.40 -4.84
CA PRO A 26 27.72 -9.57 -5.07
C PRO A 26 26.99 -10.91 -4.87
N ILE A 27 25.98 -10.93 -3.99
CA ILE A 27 25.20 -12.14 -3.69
C ILE A 27 24.20 -12.40 -4.82
N ALA A 28 23.52 -11.36 -5.31
CA ALA A 28 22.53 -11.45 -6.37
C ALA A 28 23.14 -11.53 -7.79
N LYS A 29 24.47 -11.35 -7.93
CA LYS A 29 25.19 -11.30 -9.21
C LYS A 29 24.60 -10.25 -10.18
N GLU A 30 24.15 -9.12 -9.64
CA GLU A 30 23.51 -8.06 -10.41
C GLU A 30 23.96 -6.67 -9.93
N SER A 31 23.81 -5.63 -10.74
CA SER A 31 24.20 -4.28 -10.34
C SER A 31 23.30 -3.76 -9.21
N GLY A 32 23.90 -3.20 -8.16
CA GLY A 32 23.14 -2.68 -7.02
C GLY A 32 22.14 -1.57 -7.40
N PHE A 33 22.40 -0.85 -8.50
CA PHE A 33 21.45 0.11 -9.06
C PHE A 33 20.17 -0.55 -9.61
N ARG A 34 20.27 -1.71 -10.28
CA ARG A 34 19.08 -2.45 -10.75
C ARG A 34 18.30 -3.04 -9.57
N ILE A 35 19.01 -3.54 -8.57
CA ILE A 35 18.42 -4.06 -7.33
C ILE A 35 17.66 -2.95 -6.60
N SER A 36 18.22 -1.75 -6.48
CA SER A 36 17.57 -0.63 -5.80
C SER A 36 16.34 -0.11 -6.54
N LEU A 37 16.33 -0.12 -7.88
CA LEU A 37 15.13 0.21 -8.65
C LEU A 37 13.97 -0.77 -8.38
N GLU A 38 14.25 -2.08 -8.38
CA GLU A 38 13.21 -3.07 -8.04
C GLU A 38 12.81 -2.99 -6.56
N ALA A 39 13.76 -2.72 -5.65
CA ALA A 39 13.46 -2.51 -4.23
C ALA A 39 12.53 -1.31 -4.02
N VAL A 40 12.78 -0.18 -4.67
CA VAL A 40 11.90 1.01 -4.62
C VAL A 40 10.53 0.69 -5.17
N LYS A 41 10.43 -0.06 -6.26
CA LYS A 41 9.15 -0.46 -6.85
C LYS A 41 8.32 -1.30 -5.88
N VAL A 42 8.94 -2.25 -5.16
CA VAL A 42 8.25 -3.02 -4.12
C VAL A 42 7.92 -2.15 -2.90
N ALA A 43 8.84 -1.28 -2.51
CA ALA A 43 8.68 -0.39 -1.36
C ALA A 43 7.73 0.79 -1.59
N ALA A 44 7.29 1.04 -2.84
CA ALA A 44 6.46 2.18 -3.23
C ALA A 44 5.19 2.35 -2.37
N ALA A 45 4.58 1.24 -1.93
CA ALA A 45 3.41 1.29 -1.03
C ALA A 45 3.75 1.78 0.38
N GLY A 46 4.97 1.54 0.85
CA GLY A 46 5.45 1.99 2.15
C GLY A 46 5.67 3.50 2.26
N PHE A 47 5.99 4.18 1.15
CA PHE A 47 6.23 5.63 1.12
C PHE A 47 5.03 6.46 1.58
N VAL A 48 3.84 5.90 1.55
CA VAL A 48 2.61 6.60 1.89
C VAL A 48 2.27 6.55 3.39
N ILE A 49 2.78 5.52 4.09
CA ILE A 49 2.45 5.27 5.51
C ILE A 49 2.77 6.47 6.42
N PRO A 50 3.91 7.17 6.27
CA PRO A 50 4.22 8.33 7.11
C PRO A 50 3.20 9.47 6.97
N PHE A 51 2.64 9.67 5.78
CA PHE A 51 1.62 10.68 5.55
C PHE A 51 0.32 10.30 6.26
N MET A 52 -0.10 9.03 6.18
CA MET A 52 -1.26 8.54 6.92
C MET A 52 -1.08 8.68 8.44
N ALA A 53 0.14 8.42 8.95
CA ALA A 53 0.46 8.55 10.37
C ALA A 53 0.40 10.01 10.86
N VAL A 54 0.70 11.00 10.01
CA VAL A 54 0.57 12.43 10.36
C VAL A 54 -0.89 12.84 10.49
N TYR A 55 -1.78 12.35 9.62
CA TYR A 55 -3.20 12.70 9.67
C TYR A 55 -3.97 11.94 10.75
N THR A 56 -3.57 10.71 11.08
CA THR A 56 -4.26 9.87 12.06
C THR A 56 -3.29 9.34 13.13
N PRO A 57 -3.19 10.01 14.30
CA PRO A 57 -2.29 9.61 15.39
C PRO A 57 -2.55 8.19 15.92
N ALA A 58 -3.77 7.68 15.79
CA ALA A 58 -4.13 6.31 16.17
C ALA A 58 -3.30 5.25 15.42
N LEU A 59 -2.75 5.55 14.24
CA LEU A 59 -1.85 4.65 13.53
C LEU A 59 -0.52 4.44 14.27
N MET A 60 -0.11 5.43 15.08
CA MET A 60 1.08 5.38 15.92
C MET A 60 0.77 4.94 17.35
N LEU A 61 -0.42 4.37 17.60
CA LEU A 61 -0.89 3.99 18.94
C LEU A 61 -0.84 5.18 19.92
N GLN A 62 -1.10 6.38 19.40
CA GLN A 62 -1.23 7.59 20.20
C GLN A 62 -2.70 7.90 20.35
N ASP A 63 -3.15 8.10 21.59
CA ASP A 63 -4.51 8.55 21.84
C ASP A 63 -4.66 10.01 21.40
N GLY A 64 -5.71 10.27 20.63
CA GLY A 64 -5.98 11.58 20.06
C GLY A 64 -6.62 11.53 18.69
N GLY A 65 -7.14 12.68 18.28
CA GLY A 65 -7.78 12.89 16.98
C GLY A 65 -9.31 12.67 17.00
N PRO A 66 -9.99 13.10 15.93
CA PRO A 66 -11.46 13.12 15.88
C PRO A 66 -12.09 11.74 16.05
N LEU A 67 -11.43 10.70 15.52
CA LEU A 67 -11.93 9.33 15.56
C LEU A 67 -11.88 8.71 16.97
N SER A 68 -10.79 8.95 17.72
CA SER A 68 -10.65 8.48 19.11
C SER A 68 -11.68 9.15 20.03
N GLN A 69 -11.92 10.45 19.83
CA GLN A 69 -12.89 11.22 20.60
C GLN A 69 -14.35 10.81 20.32
N ALA A 70 -14.67 10.40 19.09
CA ALA A 70 -16.03 10.04 18.71
C ALA A 70 -16.40 8.57 19.03
N TYR A 71 -15.48 7.62 18.81
CA TYR A 71 -15.78 6.18 18.86
C TYR A 71 -14.94 5.41 19.89
N GLY A 72 -14.02 6.08 20.57
CA GLY A 72 -13.09 5.48 21.53
C GLY A 72 -11.78 5.01 20.89
N TYR A 73 -10.70 5.10 21.67
CA TYR A 73 -9.34 4.78 21.26
C TYR A 73 -9.15 3.38 20.65
N PRO A 74 -9.67 2.27 21.25
CA PRO A 74 -9.45 0.94 20.69
C PRO A 74 -10.12 0.73 19.32
N VAL A 75 -11.30 1.33 19.12
CA VAL A 75 -12.05 1.24 17.86
C VAL A 75 -11.33 2.02 16.77
N ALA A 76 -10.78 3.20 17.10
CA ALA A 76 -10.01 4.00 16.16
C ALA A 76 -8.74 3.29 15.68
N VAL A 77 -8.03 2.61 16.59
CA VAL A 77 -6.85 1.79 16.24
C VAL A 77 -7.25 0.62 15.34
N ALA A 78 -8.30 -0.13 15.68
CA ALA A 78 -8.75 -1.25 14.85
C ALA A 78 -9.14 -0.78 13.44
N TYR A 79 -9.90 0.31 13.34
CA TYR A 79 -10.31 0.90 12.07
C TYR A 79 -9.12 1.31 11.20
N ILE A 80 -8.16 2.06 11.76
CA ILE A 80 -7.03 2.56 10.97
C ILE A 80 -6.10 1.42 10.53
N VAL A 81 -5.93 0.38 11.36
CA VAL A 81 -5.14 -0.81 11.00
C VAL A 81 -5.76 -1.53 9.80
N VAL A 82 -7.06 -1.80 9.84
CA VAL A 82 -7.78 -2.45 8.72
C VAL A 82 -7.70 -1.58 7.46
N LYS A 83 -7.95 -0.28 7.60
CA LYS A 83 -7.88 0.68 6.50
C LYS A 83 -6.50 0.70 5.82
N VAL A 84 -5.43 0.79 6.62
CA VAL A 84 -4.05 0.81 6.13
C VAL A 84 -3.67 -0.51 5.45
N LEU A 85 -4.08 -1.65 6.01
CA LEU A 85 -3.83 -2.96 5.39
C LEU A 85 -4.46 -3.07 4.01
N ILE A 86 -5.71 -2.60 3.85
CA ILE A 86 -6.40 -2.59 2.55
C ILE A 86 -5.70 -1.64 1.58
N ALA A 87 -5.39 -0.42 2.02
CA ALA A 87 -4.76 0.60 1.19
C ALA A 87 -3.37 0.16 0.67
N ILE A 88 -2.50 -0.34 1.56
CA ILE A 88 -1.16 -0.82 1.18
C ILE A 88 -1.25 -2.03 0.25
N SER A 89 -2.16 -2.97 0.52
CA SER A 89 -2.34 -4.15 -0.32
C SER A 89 -2.77 -3.77 -1.73
N LEU A 90 -3.73 -2.85 -1.88
CA LEU A 90 -4.19 -2.36 -3.17
C LEU A 90 -3.11 -1.53 -3.89
N TRP A 91 -2.39 -0.68 -3.18
CA TRP A 91 -1.30 0.10 -3.75
C TRP A 91 -0.15 -0.79 -4.23
N GLY A 92 0.26 -1.76 -3.41
CA GLY A 92 1.27 -2.75 -3.76
C GLY A 92 0.85 -3.59 -4.97
N ALA A 93 -0.40 -4.07 -4.99
CA ALA A 93 -0.94 -4.80 -6.12
C ALA A 93 -1.00 -3.96 -7.40
N ALA A 94 -1.34 -2.67 -7.31
CA ALA A 94 -1.34 -1.75 -8.43
C ALA A 94 0.07 -1.51 -9.00
N VAL A 95 1.07 -1.35 -8.14
CA VAL A 95 2.48 -1.12 -8.55
C VAL A 95 3.10 -2.38 -9.14
N ILE A 96 2.92 -3.53 -8.48
CA ILE A 96 3.46 -4.83 -8.93
C ILE A 96 2.68 -5.35 -10.14
N GLY A 97 1.39 -5.02 -10.25
CA GLY A 97 0.49 -5.50 -11.31
C GLY A 97 0.04 -6.95 -11.10
N PHE A 98 0.10 -7.43 -9.85
CA PHE A 98 -0.22 -8.81 -9.51
C PHE A 98 -0.97 -8.85 -8.18
N LEU A 99 -2.05 -9.64 -8.13
CA LEU A 99 -2.78 -9.94 -6.90
C LEU A 99 -3.01 -11.45 -6.79
N LYS A 100 -4.01 -11.98 -7.50
CA LYS A 100 -4.22 -13.44 -7.65
C LYS A 100 -3.83 -13.92 -9.05
N THR A 101 -4.02 -13.06 -10.03
CA THR A 101 -3.50 -13.19 -11.39
C THR A 101 -2.92 -11.84 -11.82
N HIS A 102 -2.31 -11.79 -13.00
CA HIS A 102 -1.91 -10.53 -13.62
C HIS A 102 -3.10 -9.57 -13.71
N MET A 103 -2.93 -8.38 -13.14
CA MET A 103 -3.91 -7.30 -13.21
C MET A 103 -3.82 -6.61 -14.57
N VAL A 104 -4.97 -6.41 -15.20
CA VAL A 104 -5.06 -5.59 -16.41
C VAL A 104 -4.90 -4.12 -16.04
N TRP A 105 -4.48 -3.31 -17.01
CA TRP A 105 -4.14 -1.90 -16.78
C TRP A 105 -5.30 -1.11 -16.12
N TRP A 106 -6.56 -1.39 -16.47
CA TRP A 106 -7.72 -0.74 -15.85
C TRP A 106 -7.95 -1.18 -14.39
N GLU A 107 -7.72 -2.46 -14.04
CA GLU A 107 -7.79 -2.92 -12.65
C GLU A 107 -6.71 -2.25 -11.80
N ARG A 108 -5.53 -2.01 -12.39
CA ARG A 108 -4.44 -1.30 -11.71
C ARG A 108 -4.80 0.15 -11.42
N ILE A 109 -5.45 0.83 -12.37
CA ILE A 109 -5.94 2.21 -12.17
C ILE A 109 -7.01 2.23 -11.08
N LEU A 110 -7.96 1.29 -11.10
CA LEU A 110 -8.99 1.20 -10.05
C LEU A 110 -8.38 0.93 -8.68
N ALA A 111 -7.42 0.01 -8.58
CA ALA A 111 -6.73 -0.29 -7.33
C ALA A 111 -5.91 0.90 -6.82
N ALA A 112 -5.19 1.60 -7.71
CA ALA A 112 -4.46 2.81 -7.37
C ALA A 112 -5.40 3.93 -6.92
N GLY A 113 -6.55 4.11 -7.58
CA GLY A 113 -7.58 5.06 -7.19
C GLY A 113 -8.20 4.73 -5.83
N ALA A 114 -8.56 3.47 -5.59
CA ALA A 114 -9.10 3.01 -4.31
C ALA A 114 -8.11 3.22 -3.17
N ALA A 115 -6.85 2.83 -3.38
CA ALA A 115 -5.80 3.05 -2.41
C ALA A 115 -5.56 4.56 -2.17
N GLY A 116 -5.48 5.37 -3.22
CA GLY A 116 -5.33 6.83 -3.12
C GLY A 116 -6.46 7.50 -2.33
N LEU A 117 -7.71 7.07 -2.53
CA LEU A 117 -8.87 7.55 -1.76
C LEU A 117 -8.82 7.14 -0.28
N LEU A 118 -8.36 5.92 0.01
CA LEU A 118 -8.16 5.45 1.38
C LEU A 118 -6.98 6.16 2.06
N ILE A 119 -5.98 6.58 1.30
CA ILE A 119 -4.81 7.32 1.79
C ILE A 119 -5.17 8.78 2.09
N ALA A 120 -5.98 9.41 1.23
CA ALA A 120 -6.48 10.75 1.44
C ALA A 120 -7.34 10.77 2.71
N ALA A 121 -6.82 11.37 3.78
CA ALA A 121 -7.43 11.36 5.10
C ALA A 121 -8.64 12.33 5.20
N LEU A 122 -9.66 12.14 4.36
CA LEU A 122 -10.92 12.88 4.42
C LEU A 122 -12.06 11.92 4.81
N PRO A 123 -12.93 12.26 5.78
CA PRO A 123 -14.00 11.37 6.24
C PRO A 123 -14.94 10.89 5.13
N MET A 124 -15.20 11.74 4.12
CA MET A 124 -16.06 11.39 2.98
C MET A 124 -15.35 10.53 1.92
N THR A 125 -14.01 10.52 1.88
CA THR A 125 -13.27 9.72 0.89
C THR A 125 -13.05 8.29 1.37
N ASP A 126 -13.15 8.03 2.67
CA ASP A 126 -13.00 6.69 3.25
C ASP A 126 -14.07 5.71 2.76
N GLU A 127 -15.33 6.13 2.79
CA GLU A 127 -16.46 5.30 2.33
C GLU A 127 -16.36 5.00 0.84
N LEU A 128 -16.03 6.02 0.03
CA LEU A 128 -15.80 5.87 -1.40
C LEU A 128 -14.59 4.98 -1.71
N GLY A 129 -13.51 5.13 -0.94
CA GLY A 129 -12.31 4.30 -1.05
C GLY A 129 -12.58 2.85 -0.70
N LEU A 130 -13.36 2.57 0.35
CA LEU A 130 -13.78 1.22 0.73
C LEU A 130 -14.72 0.61 -0.30
N ALA A 131 -15.71 1.38 -0.79
CA ALA A 131 -16.60 0.93 -1.85
C ALA A 131 -15.81 0.58 -3.12
N LEU A 132 -14.86 1.43 -3.52
CA LEU A 132 -14.04 1.20 -4.70
C LEU A 132 -13.06 0.03 -4.50
N ALA A 133 -12.53 -0.15 -3.29
CA ALA A 133 -11.74 -1.33 -2.92
C ALA A 133 -12.56 -2.61 -3.11
N ILE A 134 -13.78 -2.67 -2.56
CA ILE A 134 -14.69 -3.81 -2.69
C ILE A 134 -14.99 -4.09 -4.17
N VAL A 135 -15.32 -3.06 -4.95
CA VAL A 135 -15.57 -3.20 -6.40
C VAL A 135 -14.34 -3.75 -7.10
N THR A 136 -13.14 -3.24 -6.80
CA THR A 136 -11.89 -3.70 -7.41
C THR A 136 -11.62 -5.17 -7.09
N PHE A 137 -11.78 -5.58 -5.82
CA PHE A 137 -11.64 -6.97 -5.41
C PHE A 137 -12.71 -7.87 -6.05
N ALA A 138 -13.97 -7.43 -6.10
CA ALA A 138 -15.07 -8.19 -6.68
C ALA A 138 -14.88 -8.41 -8.19
N LEU A 139 -14.52 -7.35 -8.93
CA LEU A 139 -14.24 -7.43 -10.37
C LEU A 139 -13.06 -8.35 -10.66
N HIS A 140 -11.96 -8.20 -9.90
CA HIS A 140 -10.79 -9.06 -10.05
C HIS A 140 -11.12 -10.53 -9.73
N TRP A 141 -11.88 -10.78 -8.66
CA TRP A 141 -12.29 -12.13 -8.29
C TRP A 141 -13.25 -12.77 -9.31
N TRP A 142 -14.18 -11.98 -9.86
CA TRP A 142 -15.10 -12.47 -10.90
C TRP A 142 -14.36 -12.83 -12.19
N ARG A 143 -13.43 -11.97 -12.63
CA ARG A 143 -12.60 -12.21 -13.82
C ARG A 143 -11.70 -13.43 -13.65
N THR A 144 -11.06 -13.58 -12.50
CA THR A 144 -10.19 -14.72 -12.22
C THR A 144 -10.94 -16.05 -12.15
N ARG A 145 -12.20 -16.05 -11.69
CA ARG A 145 -13.08 -17.22 -11.76
C ARG A 145 -13.43 -17.59 -13.20
N HIS A 146 -13.74 -16.61 -14.05
CA HIS A 146 -14.07 -16.86 -15.46
C HIS A 146 -12.90 -17.37 -16.29
N HIS A 147 -11.69 -16.86 -16.06
CA HIS A 147 -10.49 -17.37 -16.73
C HIS A 147 -10.11 -18.81 -16.31
N ALA A 148 -10.43 -19.21 -15.07
CA ALA A 148 -10.23 -20.58 -14.62
C ALA A 148 -11.26 -21.57 -15.21
N ALA A 149 -12.42 -21.08 -15.69
CA ALA A 149 -13.47 -21.88 -16.30
C ALA A 149 -13.20 -22.20 -17.78
N THR A 150 -12.57 -21.28 -18.52
CA THR A 150 -12.23 -21.46 -19.94
C THR A 150 -10.97 -22.30 -20.19
N ALA A 151 -10.10 -22.47 -19.20
CA ALA A 151 -8.91 -23.31 -19.30
C ALA A 151 -9.18 -24.82 -19.13
N LYS A 152 -10.44 -25.22 -18.90
CA LYS A 152 -10.87 -26.62 -18.67
C LYS A 152 -11.68 -27.23 -19.82
N THR A 153 -11.84 -26.53 -20.93
CA THR A 153 -12.46 -27.02 -22.18
C THR A 153 -11.41 -27.14 -23.26
#